data_AF-A0A257RV62-F1
#
_entry.id   AF-A0A257RV62-F1
#
_cell.length_a   1.000
_cell.length_b   1.000
_cell.length_c   1.000
_cell.angle_alpha   90.00
_cell.angle_beta   90.00
_cell.angle_gamma   90.00
#
_symmetry.space_group_name_H-M   'P 1'
#
loop_
_entity.id
_entity.type
_entity.pdbx_description
1 polymer ?
#
loop_
_entity_poly.entity_id
_entity_poly.type
_entity_poly.pdbx_seq_one_letter_code
_entity_poly.pdbx_strand_id
1 'polypeptide(L)'
;MSELDASAFEVARRGLLRISDERILAVVDELDLRAHTKVTAVIGVPLKRLQQSRDVAAFAVGAPSAAVRALLELVAGAGLERVVTQLGDAAESPSYDELSAALDALLAEGMSDDDVIGVLVTAISEGFPAAGHCRRLLAERDAWHLPTLPEREQSGPLTPKAPRLEVKEQRKARREAQKQRKKPNSPPRPVKVKKSAAQSAHAPERHVTQSPESPTLVERREYRFTPRELERFDAHHALAGTVVLVEVAFDAVDPEMPEVRTKQRPALVVAGSNEELLVRPIYSSPANTRVLFSPWRRLGLDHHSYLDDVRVVVKLDDVAAGPSLGTVSVEEWNDLF
;
A
#
# COMPACT_ATOMS: atom_id res chain seq x y z
N MET A 1 -1.75 2.28 -26.94
CA MET A 1 -2.38 2.28 -25.60
C MET A 1 -2.77 3.70 -25.30
N SER A 2 -4.05 3.96 -25.02
CA SER A 2 -4.50 5.32 -24.70
C SER A 2 -3.83 5.76 -23.39
N GLU A 3 -3.31 6.98 -23.32
CA GLU A 3 -2.69 7.54 -22.09
C GLU A 3 -3.67 7.52 -20.88
N LEU A 4 -4.96 7.32 -21.15
CA LEU A 4 -6.06 7.24 -20.21
C LEU A 4 -6.14 5.93 -19.39
N ASP A 5 -5.51 4.83 -19.85
CA ASP A 5 -5.55 3.51 -19.17
C ASP A 5 -4.45 3.34 -18.13
N ALA A 6 -3.63 4.37 -17.89
CA ALA A 6 -2.59 4.33 -16.87
C ALA A 6 -3.18 3.99 -15.49
N SER A 7 -2.52 3.10 -14.75
CA SER A 7 -2.95 2.72 -13.41
C SER A 7 -3.10 3.95 -12.51
N ALA A 8 -4.02 3.91 -11.53
CA ALA A 8 -4.23 5.05 -10.62
C ALA A 8 -2.92 5.49 -9.93
N PHE A 9 -2.04 4.53 -9.60
CA PHE A 9 -0.73 4.83 -9.04
C PHE A 9 0.23 5.48 -10.05
N GLU A 10 0.17 5.10 -11.32
CA GLU A 10 0.96 5.74 -12.37
C GLU A 10 0.52 7.19 -12.59
N VAL A 11 -0.80 7.43 -12.64
CA VAL A 11 -1.36 8.79 -12.71
C VAL A 11 -0.90 9.64 -11.51
N ALA A 12 -0.91 9.05 -10.31
CA ALA A 12 -0.38 9.69 -9.10
C ALA A 12 1.05 10.20 -9.28
N ARG A 13 1.93 9.34 -9.79
CA ARG A 13 3.35 9.67 -9.98
C ARG A 13 3.56 10.71 -11.07
N ARG A 14 2.82 10.63 -12.17
CA ARG A 14 2.88 11.63 -13.24
C ARG A 14 2.35 12.99 -12.76
N GLY A 15 1.32 13.00 -11.93
CA GLY A 15 0.82 14.21 -11.26
C GLY A 15 1.87 14.90 -10.40
N LEU A 16 2.62 14.14 -9.59
CA LEU A 16 3.73 14.71 -8.81
C LEU A 16 4.84 15.31 -9.69
N LEU A 17 5.07 14.78 -10.89
CA LEU A 17 6.02 15.38 -11.84
C LEU A 17 5.48 16.62 -12.54
N ARG A 18 4.16 16.80 -12.58
CA ARG A 18 3.51 17.94 -13.22
C ARG A 18 3.41 19.15 -12.28
N ILE A 19 3.20 18.91 -10.99
CA ILE A 19 3.16 19.94 -9.96
C ILE A 19 4.57 20.50 -9.76
N SER A 20 4.71 21.80 -9.56
CA SER A 20 6.01 22.42 -9.34
C SER A 20 6.73 21.86 -8.11
N ASP A 21 8.04 21.64 -8.25
CA ASP A 21 8.90 21.19 -7.15
C ASP A 21 8.83 22.14 -5.95
N GLU A 22 8.72 23.44 -6.18
CA GLU A 22 8.59 24.46 -5.14
C GLU A 22 7.34 24.21 -4.28
N ARG A 23 6.18 23.96 -4.92
CA ARG A 23 4.93 23.67 -4.22
C ARG A 23 5.01 22.39 -3.41
N ILE A 24 5.55 21.32 -4.00
CA ILE A 24 5.72 20.03 -3.31
C ILE A 24 6.64 20.17 -2.11
N LEU A 25 7.79 20.83 -2.30
CA LEU A 25 8.79 20.97 -1.27
C LEU A 25 8.36 21.91 -0.14
N ALA A 26 7.55 22.95 -0.42
CA ALA A 26 6.95 23.79 0.61
C ALA A 26 6.07 22.95 1.56
N VAL A 27 5.21 22.11 1.01
CA VAL A 27 4.35 21.20 1.80
C VAL A 27 5.19 20.20 2.62
N VAL A 28 6.25 19.64 2.03
CA VAL A 28 7.13 18.69 2.73
C VAL A 28 7.95 19.38 3.84
N ASP A 29 8.33 20.64 3.66
CA ASP A 29 9.11 21.39 4.65
C ASP A 29 8.29 21.73 5.90
N GLU A 30 6.97 21.87 5.77
CA GLU A 30 6.04 22.06 6.89
C GLU A 30 5.87 20.80 7.76
N LEU A 31 6.28 19.62 7.26
CA LEU A 31 6.15 18.36 8.00
C LEU A 31 7.24 18.21 9.07
N ASP A 32 6.81 18.02 10.32
CA ASP A 32 7.71 17.58 11.39
C ASP A 32 7.97 16.06 11.34
N LEU A 33 8.98 15.69 10.54
CA LEU A 33 9.44 14.31 10.34
C LEU A 33 10.59 13.92 11.28
N ARG A 34 10.96 14.75 12.27
CA ARG A 34 12.23 14.60 13.01
C ARG A 34 12.13 13.69 14.23
N ALA A 35 11.00 13.63 14.95
CA ALA A 35 10.77 12.61 15.99
C ALA A 35 9.30 12.59 16.49
N HIS A 36 8.76 11.38 16.70
CA HIS A 36 7.49 11.08 17.41
C HIS A 36 6.14 11.20 16.66
N THR A 37 6.11 11.56 15.40
CA THR A 37 4.88 11.46 14.60
C THR A 37 4.56 9.97 14.33
N LYS A 38 3.30 9.56 14.55
CA LYS A 38 2.77 8.19 14.33
C LYS A 38 2.74 7.78 12.85
N VAL A 39 3.61 8.34 12.01
CA VAL A 39 3.69 8.08 10.58
C VAL A 39 4.42 6.77 10.37
N THR A 40 3.83 5.87 9.60
CA THR A 40 4.42 4.57 9.30
C THR A 40 5.75 4.75 8.58
N ALA A 41 6.71 3.84 8.82
CA ALA A 41 8.03 3.92 8.17
C ALA A 41 7.95 3.91 6.64
N VAL A 42 6.90 3.30 6.08
CA VAL A 42 6.62 3.22 4.64
C VAL A 42 6.38 4.61 4.03
N ILE A 43 5.82 5.55 4.80
CA ILE A 43 5.55 6.93 4.36
C ILE A 43 6.64 7.88 4.87
N GLY A 44 6.98 7.78 6.16
CA GLY A 44 7.89 8.72 6.81
C GLY A 44 9.32 8.66 6.29
N VAL A 45 9.85 7.47 5.97
CA VAL A 45 11.23 7.35 5.46
C VAL A 45 11.37 7.96 4.06
N PRO A 46 10.49 7.65 3.08
CA PRO A 46 10.53 8.32 1.77
C PRO A 46 10.36 9.83 1.85
N LEU A 47 9.40 10.35 2.64
CA LEU A 47 9.19 11.80 2.77
C LEU A 47 10.39 12.50 3.42
N LYS A 48 11.00 11.89 4.44
CA LYS A 48 12.23 12.42 5.03
C LYS A 48 13.38 12.43 4.04
N ARG A 49 13.48 11.40 3.19
CA ARG A 49 14.47 11.38 2.12
C ARG A 49 14.21 12.49 1.11
N LEU A 50 12.95 12.72 0.72
CA LEU A 50 12.58 13.85 -0.15
C LEU A 50 12.94 15.19 0.47
N GLN A 51 12.64 15.40 1.76
CA GLN A 51 13.02 16.62 2.50
C GLN A 51 14.54 16.84 2.51
N GLN A 52 15.33 15.78 2.52
CA GLN A 52 16.80 15.84 2.52
C GLN A 52 17.41 15.99 1.13
N SER A 53 16.94 15.21 0.15
CA SER A 53 17.52 15.19 -1.21
C SER A 53 16.94 16.27 -2.11
N ARG A 54 15.76 16.81 -1.78
CA ARG A 54 15.01 17.78 -2.58
C ARG A 54 14.73 17.31 -4.02
N ASP A 55 14.75 16.00 -4.24
CA ASP A 55 14.65 15.37 -5.56
C ASP A 55 13.24 14.76 -5.74
N VAL A 56 12.33 15.59 -6.24
CA VAL A 56 10.92 15.23 -6.47
C VAL A 56 10.81 14.17 -7.55
N ALA A 57 11.59 14.28 -8.63
CA ALA A 57 11.57 13.32 -9.72
C ALA A 57 11.97 11.91 -9.25
N ALA A 58 13.08 11.78 -8.52
CA ALA A 58 13.49 10.49 -7.96
C ALA A 58 12.48 9.96 -6.93
N PHE A 59 11.82 10.84 -6.17
CA PHE A 59 10.75 10.44 -5.26
C PHE A 59 9.54 9.90 -6.03
N ALA A 60 9.01 10.66 -6.98
CA ALA A 60 7.90 10.27 -7.82
C ALA A 60 8.20 8.95 -8.54
N VAL A 61 9.46 8.68 -8.90
CA VAL A 61 9.85 7.44 -9.60
C VAL A 61 10.05 6.24 -8.66
N GLY A 62 10.58 6.48 -7.47
CA GLY A 62 11.12 5.44 -6.61
C GLY A 62 10.32 5.15 -5.35
N ALA A 63 9.43 6.05 -4.94
CA ALA A 63 8.74 5.96 -3.66
C ALA A 63 7.62 4.89 -3.67
N PRO A 64 7.34 4.26 -2.52
CA PRO A 64 6.17 3.40 -2.35
C PRO A 64 4.86 4.14 -2.63
N SER A 65 3.84 3.41 -3.10
CA SER A 65 2.53 3.97 -3.42
C SER A 65 1.89 4.74 -2.27
N ALA A 66 1.98 4.20 -1.05
CA ALA A 66 1.49 4.87 0.15
C ALA A 66 2.16 6.25 0.39
N ALA A 67 3.46 6.39 0.11
CA ALA A 67 4.17 7.65 0.29
C ALA A 67 3.81 8.68 -0.79
N VAL A 68 3.64 8.23 -2.03
CA VAL A 68 3.19 9.08 -3.15
C VAL A 68 1.78 9.61 -2.91
N ARG A 69 0.85 8.74 -2.50
CA ARG A 69 -0.53 9.14 -2.18
C ARG A 69 -0.60 10.09 -1.00
N ALA A 70 0.13 9.80 0.07
CA ALA A 70 0.19 10.69 1.23
C ALA A 70 0.72 12.08 0.87
N LEU A 71 1.73 12.17 -0.01
CA LEU A 71 2.23 13.46 -0.47
C LEU A 71 1.19 14.21 -1.31
N LEU A 72 0.53 13.52 -2.24
CA LEU A 72 -0.53 14.12 -3.06
C LEU A 72 -1.69 14.63 -2.22
N GLU A 73 -2.12 13.88 -1.21
CA GLU A 73 -3.18 14.29 -0.28
C GLU A 73 -2.82 15.60 0.43
N LEU A 74 -1.57 15.73 0.89
CA LEU A 74 -1.08 16.96 1.53
C LEU A 74 -1.04 18.15 0.55
N VAL A 75 -0.62 17.91 -0.69
CA VAL A 75 -0.56 18.96 -1.73
C VAL A 75 -1.96 19.39 -2.19
N ALA A 76 -2.88 18.43 -2.32
CA ALA A 76 -4.21 18.64 -2.86
C ALA A 76 -5.23 19.12 -1.81
N GLY A 77 -4.96 18.97 -0.51
CA GLY A 77 -5.94 19.17 0.56
C GLY A 77 -6.73 20.49 0.46
N ALA A 78 -6.03 21.62 0.39
CA ALA A 78 -6.68 22.94 0.28
C ALA A 78 -7.46 23.12 -1.02
N GLY A 79 -6.96 22.59 -2.14
CA GLY A 79 -7.67 22.61 -3.42
C GLY A 79 -8.92 21.74 -3.40
N LEU A 80 -8.85 20.57 -2.77
CA LEU A 80 -9.94 19.62 -2.68
C LEU A 80 -11.08 20.20 -1.83
N GLU A 81 -10.77 20.83 -0.70
CA GLU A 81 -11.76 21.53 0.13
C GLU A 81 -12.49 22.63 -0.65
N ARG A 82 -11.77 23.40 -1.48
CA ARG A 82 -12.39 24.42 -2.34
C ARG A 82 -13.31 23.81 -3.39
N VAL A 83 -12.90 22.74 -4.05
CA VAL A 83 -13.71 22.03 -5.05
C VAL A 83 -14.96 21.43 -4.41
N VAL A 84 -14.83 20.77 -3.25
CA VAL A 84 -15.97 20.23 -2.49
C VAL A 84 -16.93 21.35 -2.10
N THR A 85 -16.42 22.49 -1.62
CA THR A 85 -17.24 23.66 -1.28
C THR A 85 -17.98 24.21 -2.49
N GLN A 86 -17.30 24.30 -3.64
CA GLN A 86 -17.88 24.80 -4.89
C GLN A 86 -18.97 23.88 -5.45
N LEU A 87 -18.79 22.56 -5.31
CA LEU A 87 -19.75 21.56 -5.76
C LEU A 87 -20.97 21.43 -4.81
N GLY A 88 -20.82 21.77 -3.53
CA GLY A 88 -21.88 21.68 -2.54
C GLY A 88 -22.46 20.27 -2.46
N ASP A 89 -23.78 20.14 -2.58
CA ASP A 89 -24.49 18.85 -2.49
C ASP A 89 -24.05 17.85 -3.60
N ALA A 90 -23.52 18.34 -4.72
CA ALA A 90 -23.03 17.48 -5.80
C ALA A 90 -21.64 16.87 -5.52
N ALA A 91 -20.95 17.27 -4.44
CA ALA A 91 -19.57 16.88 -4.20
C ALA A 91 -19.35 15.36 -4.04
N GLU A 92 -20.36 14.61 -3.57
CA GLU A 92 -20.26 13.17 -3.39
C GLU A 92 -20.24 12.40 -4.72
N SER A 93 -20.97 12.89 -5.73
CA SER A 93 -21.05 12.25 -7.05
C SER A 93 -21.33 13.28 -8.15
N PRO A 94 -20.39 14.20 -8.43
CA PRO A 94 -20.60 15.26 -9.40
C PRO A 94 -20.62 14.70 -10.82
N SER A 95 -21.45 15.27 -11.68
CA SER A 95 -21.36 15.03 -13.12
C SER A 95 -20.11 15.66 -13.72
N TYR A 96 -19.77 15.25 -14.95
CA TYR A 96 -18.66 15.83 -15.70
C TYR A 96 -18.78 17.36 -15.83
N ASP A 97 -19.96 17.85 -16.21
CA ASP A 97 -20.19 19.26 -16.48
C ASP A 97 -20.11 20.09 -15.19
N GLU A 98 -20.65 19.58 -14.07
CA GLU A 98 -20.54 20.22 -12.76
C GLU A 98 -19.09 20.31 -12.29
N LEU A 99 -18.32 19.22 -12.41
CA LEU A 99 -16.91 19.20 -12.04
C LEU A 99 -16.08 20.15 -12.91
N SER A 100 -16.30 20.13 -14.23
CA SER A 100 -15.63 21.03 -15.17
C SER A 100 -15.92 22.48 -14.84
N ALA A 101 -17.20 22.84 -14.65
CA ALA A 101 -17.61 24.20 -14.35
C ALA A 101 -17.08 24.68 -12.98
N ALA A 102 -17.04 23.80 -11.98
CA ALA A 102 -16.49 24.13 -10.67
C ALA A 102 -14.99 24.44 -10.74
N LEU A 103 -14.21 23.66 -11.49
CA LEU A 103 -12.78 23.91 -11.70
C LEU A 103 -12.55 25.20 -12.48
N ASP A 104 -13.35 25.47 -13.52
CA ASP A 104 -13.27 26.72 -14.29
C ASP A 104 -13.55 27.96 -13.43
N ALA A 105 -14.56 27.88 -12.58
CA ALA A 105 -14.88 28.95 -11.63
C ALA A 105 -13.73 29.19 -10.64
N LEU A 106 -13.17 28.12 -10.06
CA LEU A 106 -12.07 28.23 -9.11
C LEU A 106 -10.77 28.76 -9.74
N LEU A 107 -10.49 28.41 -10.99
CA LEU A 107 -9.39 28.98 -11.77
C LEU A 107 -9.60 30.47 -12.02
N ALA A 108 -10.82 30.89 -12.35
CA ALA A 108 -11.16 32.31 -12.50
C ALA A 108 -11.02 33.08 -11.16
N GLU A 109 -11.21 32.41 -10.03
CA GLU A 109 -10.96 32.93 -8.68
C GLU A 109 -9.49 32.86 -8.24
N GLY A 110 -8.58 32.38 -9.10
CA GLY A 110 -7.14 32.36 -8.84
C GLY A 110 -6.61 31.07 -8.21
N MET A 111 -7.35 29.95 -8.29
CA MET A 111 -6.76 28.62 -8.06
C MET A 111 -5.65 28.37 -9.09
N SER A 112 -4.54 27.76 -8.69
CA SER A 112 -3.44 27.48 -9.61
C SER A 112 -3.66 26.16 -10.37
N ASP A 113 -3.03 26.02 -11.54
CA ASP A 113 -3.02 24.75 -12.28
C ASP A 113 -2.45 23.61 -11.42
N ASP A 114 -1.42 23.88 -10.60
CA ASP A 114 -0.83 22.90 -9.69
C ASP A 114 -1.85 22.37 -8.67
N ASP A 115 -2.70 23.25 -8.13
CA ASP A 115 -3.78 22.83 -7.22
C ASP A 115 -4.82 21.99 -7.97
N VAL A 116 -5.19 22.37 -9.20
CA VAL A 116 -6.14 21.60 -10.03
C VAL A 116 -5.57 20.21 -10.34
N ILE A 117 -4.31 20.11 -10.77
CA ILE A 117 -3.64 18.83 -11.00
C ILE A 117 -3.63 18.00 -9.72
N GLY A 118 -3.27 18.60 -8.58
CA GLY A 118 -3.30 17.94 -7.28
C GLY A 118 -4.66 17.33 -6.98
N VAL A 119 -5.74 18.08 -7.17
CA VAL A 119 -7.12 17.61 -6.94
C VAL A 119 -7.49 16.46 -7.89
N LEU A 120 -7.31 16.66 -9.20
CA LEU A 120 -7.70 15.68 -10.21
C LEU A 120 -6.96 14.35 -10.00
N VAL A 121 -5.66 14.41 -9.79
CA VAL A 121 -4.81 13.24 -9.59
C VAL A 121 -5.11 12.56 -8.26
N THR A 122 -5.41 13.32 -7.20
CA THR A 122 -5.82 12.74 -5.90
C THR A 122 -7.14 12.00 -6.02
N ALA A 123 -8.14 12.59 -6.67
CA ALA A 123 -9.44 11.95 -6.90
C ALA A 123 -9.31 10.64 -7.69
N ILE A 124 -8.41 10.59 -8.69
CA ILE A 124 -8.11 9.36 -9.45
C ILE A 124 -7.38 8.33 -8.58
N SER A 125 -6.38 8.78 -7.82
CA SER A 125 -5.53 7.91 -7.00
C SER A 125 -6.29 7.24 -5.85
N GLU A 126 -7.26 7.96 -5.28
CA GLU A 126 -8.12 7.51 -4.19
C GLU A 126 -9.40 6.82 -4.69
N GLY A 127 -9.65 6.82 -6.01
CA GLY A 127 -10.79 6.13 -6.61
C GLY A 127 -12.15 6.76 -6.28
N PHE A 128 -12.23 8.09 -6.24
CA PHE A 128 -13.49 8.80 -6.03
C PHE A 128 -14.50 8.53 -7.15
N PRO A 129 -15.82 8.67 -6.91
CA PRO A 129 -16.84 8.53 -7.96
C PRO A 129 -16.55 9.37 -9.21
N ALA A 130 -15.97 10.56 -9.01
CA ALA A 130 -15.57 11.47 -10.08
C ALA A 130 -14.29 11.05 -10.84
N ALA A 131 -13.58 9.98 -10.47
CA ALA A 131 -12.28 9.61 -11.04
C ALA A 131 -12.31 9.45 -12.57
N GLY A 132 -13.40 8.91 -13.13
CA GLY A 132 -13.59 8.82 -14.58
C GLY A 132 -13.68 10.20 -15.25
N HIS A 133 -14.37 11.15 -14.62
CA HIS A 133 -14.48 12.54 -15.08
C HIS A 133 -13.13 13.27 -14.97
N CYS A 134 -12.37 13.05 -13.89
CA CYS A 134 -11.04 13.61 -13.73
C CYS A 134 -10.06 13.14 -14.82
N ARG A 135 -10.09 11.85 -15.17
CA ARG A 135 -9.27 11.31 -16.29
C ARG A 135 -9.61 11.98 -17.61
N ARG A 136 -10.91 12.16 -17.87
CA ARG A 136 -11.40 12.85 -19.07
C ARG A 136 -10.91 14.30 -19.12
N LEU A 137 -11.00 15.04 -18.02
CA LEU A 137 -10.51 16.42 -17.93
C LEU A 137 -9.00 16.53 -18.20
N LEU A 138 -8.19 15.63 -17.65
CA LEU A 138 -6.74 15.60 -17.89
C LEU A 138 -6.37 15.32 -19.35
N ALA A 139 -7.22 14.60 -20.09
CA ALA A 139 -6.99 14.28 -21.50
C ALA A 139 -7.54 15.33 -22.47
N GLU A 140 -8.65 16.00 -22.12
CA GLU A 140 -9.26 17.02 -22.98
C GLU A 140 -8.55 18.38 -22.87
N ARG A 141 -7.83 18.65 -21.77
CA ARG A 141 -7.21 19.96 -21.52
C ARG A 141 -5.69 19.88 -21.56
N ASP A 142 -5.10 20.36 -22.66
CA ASP A 142 -3.65 20.35 -22.90
C ASP A 142 -2.83 21.00 -21.75
N ALA A 143 -3.38 22.05 -21.12
CA ALA A 143 -2.73 22.72 -19.98
C ALA A 143 -2.48 21.78 -18.79
N TRP A 144 -3.28 20.72 -18.69
CA TRP A 144 -3.27 19.76 -17.58
C TRP A 144 -2.68 18.41 -17.97
N HIS A 145 -2.07 18.31 -19.16
CA HIS A 145 -1.45 17.10 -19.62
C HIS A 145 -0.37 16.61 -18.64
N LEU A 146 -0.39 15.31 -18.36
CA LEU A 146 0.53 14.69 -17.42
C LEU A 146 1.78 14.18 -18.15
N PRO A 147 2.99 14.53 -17.68
CA PRO A 147 4.22 14.09 -18.31
C PRO A 147 4.37 12.57 -18.24
N THR A 148 5.12 12.00 -19.17
CA THR A 148 5.51 10.60 -19.10
C THR A 148 6.48 10.38 -17.93
N LEU A 149 6.34 9.24 -17.24
CA LEU A 149 7.33 8.87 -16.23
C LEU A 149 8.66 8.60 -16.93
N PRO A 150 9.78 9.11 -16.41
CA PRO A 150 11.08 8.74 -16.93
C PRO A 150 11.23 7.22 -16.76
N GLU A 151 11.71 6.55 -17.81
CA GLU A 151 12.01 5.13 -17.75
C GLU A 151 12.96 4.92 -16.58
N ARG A 152 12.50 4.17 -15.59
CA ARG A 152 13.37 3.69 -14.54
C ARG A 152 14.34 2.79 -15.27
N GLU A 153 15.57 3.26 -15.50
CA GLU A 153 16.68 2.36 -15.82
C GLU A 153 16.59 1.29 -14.74
N GLN A 154 16.11 0.11 -15.12
CA GLN A 154 16.22 -1.04 -14.28
C GLN A 154 17.72 -1.20 -14.17
N SER A 155 18.29 -0.65 -13.11
CA SER A 155 19.59 -1.05 -12.64
C SER A 155 19.46 -2.56 -12.55
N GLY A 156 19.99 -3.25 -13.57
CA GLY A 156 19.94 -4.69 -13.69
C GLY A 156 20.35 -5.28 -12.35
N PRO A 157 19.89 -6.49 -12.01
CA PRO A 157 20.00 -7.06 -10.68
C PRO A 157 21.38 -6.71 -10.15
N LEU A 158 21.42 -5.87 -9.11
CA LEU A 158 22.66 -5.55 -8.41
C LEU A 158 23.24 -6.90 -8.08
N THR A 159 24.25 -7.30 -8.87
CA THR A 159 25.08 -8.44 -8.55
C THR A 159 25.49 -8.14 -7.12
N PRO A 160 25.13 -8.97 -6.14
CA PRO A 160 25.42 -8.66 -4.76
C PRO A 160 26.92 -8.41 -4.73
N LYS A 161 27.32 -7.15 -4.49
CA LYS A 161 28.73 -6.81 -4.27
C LYS A 161 29.16 -7.77 -3.18
N ALA A 162 29.95 -8.76 -3.56
CA ALA A 162 30.43 -9.77 -2.65
C ALA A 162 30.95 -9.01 -1.43
N PRO A 163 30.40 -9.24 -0.23
CA PRO A 163 30.80 -8.46 0.92
C PRO A 163 32.30 -8.67 1.09
N ARG A 164 33.09 -7.60 0.91
CA ARG A 164 34.54 -7.62 1.16
C ARG A 164 34.75 -8.26 2.53
N LEU A 165 35.51 -9.34 2.57
CA LEU A 165 35.73 -10.17 3.76
C LEU A 165 36.16 -9.31 4.97
N GLU A 166 36.88 -8.23 4.70
CA GLU A 166 37.31 -7.21 5.67
C GLU A 166 36.16 -6.56 6.47
N VAL A 167 34.98 -6.32 5.88
CA VAL A 167 33.84 -5.71 6.59
C VAL A 167 33.14 -6.72 7.50
N LYS A 168 33.13 -8.00 7.11
CA LYS A 168 32.66 -9.11 7.96
C LYS A 168 33.59 -9.31 9.15
N GLU A 169 34.90 -9.21 8.94
CA GLU A 169 35.90 -9.32 9.99
C GLU A 169 35.85 -8.13 10.96
N GLN A 170 35.69 -6.90 10.47
CA GLN A 170 35.50 -5.73 11.34
C GLN A 170 34.22 -5.82 12.18
N ARG A 171 33.11 -6.33 11.62
CA ARG A 171 31.87 -6.55 12.37
C ARG A 171 32.00 -7.68 13.40
N LYS A 172 32.78 -8.72 13.10
CA LYS A 172 33.06 -9.82 14.04
C LYS A 172 33.98 -9.36 15.18
N ALA A 173 35.03 -8.59 14.87
CA ALA A 173 35.93 -7.98 15.85
C ALA A 173 35.18 -7.00 16.78
N ARG A 174 34.27 -6.18 16.24
CA ARG A 174 33.45 -5.26 17.04
C ARG A 174 32.47 -5.99 17.96
N ARG A 175 31.90 -7.12 17.51
CA ARG A 175 31.02 -7.99 18.32
C ARG A 175 31.80 -8.75 19.41
N GLU A 176 33.04 -9.16 19.14
CA GLU A 176 33.90 -9.80 20.15
C GLU A 176 34.40 -8.81 21.21
N ALA A 177 34.81 -7.60 20.81
CA ALA A 177 35.19 -6.54 21.75
C ALA A 177 34.03 -6.15 22.69
N GLN A 178 32.79 -6.15 22.17
CA GLN A 178 31.60 -5.86 22.98
C GLN A 178 31.20 -7.03 23.90
N LYS A 179 31.48 -8.29 23.51
CA LYS A 179 31.32 -9.46 24.38
C LYS A 179 32.40 -9.56 25.46
N GLN A 180 33.64 -9.16 25.17
CA GLN A 180 34.71 -9.13 26.17
C GLN A 180 34.52 -8.02 27.21
N ARG A 181 33.93 -6.89 26.82
CA ARG A 181 33.57 -5.81 27.76
C ARG A 181 32.39 -6.12 28.69
N LYS A 182 31.62 -7.19 28.44
CA LYS A 182 30.40 -7.54 29.20
C LYS A 182 30.49 -8.88 29.96
N LYS A 183 31.67 -9.27 30.45
CA LYS A 183 31.78 -10.43 31.37
C LYS A 183 31.79 -9.98 32.84
N PRO A 184 30.67 -10.10 33.58
CA PRO A 184 30.71 -10.49 34.97
C PRO A 184 30.78 -12.03 35.09
N ASN A 185 31.56 -12.46 36.08
CA ASN A 185 31.87 -13.84 36.46
C ASN A 185 30.61 -14.72 36.64
N SER A 186 30.49 -15.83 35.90
CA SER A 186 29.54 -16.92 36.21
C SER A 186 29.99 -18.25 35.54
N PRO A 187 29.92 -19.40 36.25
CA PRO A 187 30.56 -20.66 35.86
C PRO A 187 29.81 -21.46 34.76
N PRO A 188 30.47 -22.43 34.09
CA PRO A 188 30.04 -22.97 32.80
C PRO A 188 29.02 -24.11 32.93
N ARG A 189 28.00 -24.11 32.06
CA ARG A 189 27.13 -25.27 31.80
C ARG A 189 27.47 -25.92 30.45
N PRO A 190 27.28 -27.25 30.32
CA PRO A 190 27.95 -28.06 29.32
C PRO A 190 27.34 -28.01 27.92
N VAL A 191 28.23 -28.24 26.96
CA VAL A 191 28.06 -28.24 25.51
C VAL A 191 27.22 -29.44 25.06
N LYS A 192 26.14 -29.21 24.32
CA LYS A 192 25.42 -30.27 23.59
C LYS A 192 25.81 -30.26 22.11
N VAL A 193 25.99 -31.48 21.62
CA VAL A 193 26.82 -31.90 20.49
C VAL A 193 26.12 -31.72 19.13
N LYS A 194 26.94 -31.45 18.11
CA LYS A 194 26.64 -31.45 16.67
C LYS A 194 25.94 -32.73 16.21
N LYS A 195 24.99 -32.60 15.28
CA LYS A 195 24.75 -33.64 14.27
C LYS A 195 24.67 -33.03 12.88
N SER A 196 25.22 -33.78 11.95
CA SER A 196 25.72 -33.42 10.62
C SER A 196 24.68 -33.57 9.51
N ALA A 197 25.05 -32.95 8.38
CA ALA A 197 24.46 -32.89 7.06
C ALA A 197 23.91 -34.20 6.44
N ALA A 198 22.91 -34.01 5.58
CA ALA A 198 22.70 -34.65 4.27
C ALA A 198 21.82 -33.66 3.45
N GLN A 199 22.33 -32.92 2.46
CA GLN A 199 22.54 -33.31 1.06
C GLN A 199 21.43 -34.17 0.45
N SER A 200 20.55 -33.52 -0.32
CA SER A 200 19.97 -34.08 -1.55
C SER A 200 19.61 -32.93 -2.48
N ALA A 201 20.11 -33.03 -3.71
CA ALA A 201 19.88 -32.11 -4.82
C ALA A 201 18.67 -32.59 -5.64
N HIS A 202 17.89 -31.66 -6.17
CA HIS A 202 17.42 -31.70 -7.56
C HIS A 202 16.68 -30.41 -7.92
N ALA A 203 17.25 -29.67 -8.86
CA ALA A 203 16.55 -28.69 -9.68
C ALA A 203 16.14 -29.37 -11.00
N PRO A 204 15.03 -28.96 -11.61
CA PRO A 204 14.93 -28.92 -13.06
C PRO A 204 14.75 -27.48 -13.56
N GLU A 205 15.72 -27.14 -14.39
CA GLU A 205 15.75 -26.31 -15.60
C GLU A 205 14.52 -25.48 -15.98
N ARG A 206 14.82 -24.18 -16.17
CA ARG A 206 14.00 -23.19 -16.88
C ARG A 206 14.10 -23.44 -18.38
N HIS A 207 12.96 -23.58 -19.04
CA HIS A 207 12.84 -23.30 -20.47
C HIS A 207 12.17 -21.94 -20.65
N VAL A 208 12.92 -21.00 -21.23
CA VAL A 208 12.44 -19.72 -21.75
C VAL A 208 12.05 -19.96 -23.20
N THR A 209 10.77 -19.77 -23.51
CA THR A 209 10.29 -19.63 -24.89
C THR A 209 9.56 -18.30 -24.98
N GLN A 210 10.17 -17.33 -25.65
CA GLN A 210 9.55 -16.04 -26.01
C GLN A 210 8.72 -16.23 -27.29
N SER A 211 7.47 -15.78 -27.26
CA SER A 211 6.60 -15.52 -28.43
C SER A 211 5.37 -14.69 -27.97
N PRO A 212 4.68 -13.98 -28.88
CA PRO A 212 4.48 -12.53 -28.81
C PRO A 212 3.22 -12.06 -28.05
N GLU A 213 3.27 -10.80 -27.63
CA GLU A 213 2.30 -10.07 -26.80
C GLU A 213 0.86 -10.15 -27.29
N SER A 214 0.01 -10.70 -26.42
CA SER A 214 -1.45 -10.54 -26.38
C SER A 214 -1.78 -9.69 -25.14
N PRO A 215 -2.91 -8.95 -25.10
CA PRO A 215 -3.19 -7.97 -24.06
C PRO A 215 -3.06 -8.63 -22.67
N THR A 216 -2.12 -8.14 -21.86
CA THR A 216 -1.80 -8.71 -20.55
C THR A 216 -3.00 -8.63 -19.64
N LEU A 217 -3.75 -9.74 -19.56
CA LEU A 217 -4.55 -10.08 -18.40
C LEU A 217 -3.59 -10.03 -17.21
N VAL A 218 -3.76 -9.05 -16.33
CA VAL A 218 -2.98 -8.99 -15.10
C VAL A 218 -3.37 -10.23 -14.30
N GLU A 219 -2.47 -11.21 -14.23
CA GLU A 219 -2.73 -12.43 -13.49
C GLU A 219 -2.71 -12.14 -11.98
N ARG A 220 -3.62 -12.80 -11.26
CA ARG A 220 -3.69 -12.70 -9.81
C ARG A 220 -2.48 -13.40 -9.20
N ARG A 221 -1.67 -12.64 -8.46
CA ARG A 221 -0.50 -13.12 -7.75
C ARG A 221 -0.92 -14.21 -6.77
N GLU A 222 -0.25 -15.36 -6.86
CA GLU A 222 -0.49 -16.47 -5.96
C GLU A 222 -0.17 -16.06 -4.51
N TYR A 223 -1.13 -16.28 -3.63
CA TYR A 223 -0.92 -16.11 -2.21
C TYR A 223 -0.10 -17.26 -1.64
N ARG A 224 0.86 -16.96 -0.76
CA ARG A 224 1.76 -17.97 -0.19
C ARG A 224 1.10 -18.66 1.00
N PHE A 225 0.55 -19.84 0.74
CA PHE A 225 0.04 -20.74 1.77
C PHE A 225 1.14 -21.66 2.30
N THR A 226 0.98 -22.09 3.55
CA THR A 226 1.74 -23.21 4.12
C THR A 226 1.13 -24.54 3.63
N PRO A 227 1.91 -25.63 3.59
CA PRO A 227 1.39 -26.93 3.16
C PRO A 227 0.14 -27.38 3.93
N ARG A 228 0.10 -27.12 5.24
CA ARG A 228 -1.05 -27.46 6.10
C ARG A 228 -2.32 -26.67 5.81
N GLU A 229 -2.18 -25.45 5.30
CA GLU A 229 -3.35 -24.65 4.90
C GLU A 229 -3.93 -25.16 3.60
N LEU A 230 -3.09 -25.56 2.63
CA LEU A 230 -3.55 -26.14 1.36
C LEU A 230 -4.18 -27.54 1.54
N GLU A 231 -3.85 -28.25 2.62
CA GLU A 231 -4.54 -29.49 3.00
C GLU A 231 -5.98 -29.26 3.49
N ARG A 232 -6.28 -28.06 4.03
CA ARG A 232 -7.57 -27.74 4.68
C ARG A 232 -8.43 -26.74 3.90
N PHE A 233 -7.81 -25.83 3.16
CA PHE A 233 -8.46 -24.72 2.49
C PHE A 233 -8.09 -24.68 1.01
N ASP A 234 -9.09 -24.43 0.17
CA ASP A 234 -8.92 -24.16 -1.25
C ASP A 234 -8.55 -22.69 -1.47
N ALA A 235 -7.40 -22.48 -2.12
CA ALA A 235 -6.90 -21.16 -2.51
C ALA A 235 -7.78 -20.48 -3.58
N HIS A 236 -8.55 -21.26 -4.35
CA HIS A 236 -9.43 -20.78 -5.41
C HIS A 236 -10.90 -20.74 -4.99
N HIS A 237 -11.16 -20.81 -3.69
CA HIS A 237 -12.51 -20.73 -3.15
C HIS A 237 -13.25 -19.49 -3.67
N ALA A 238 -14.55 -19.61 -3.95
CA ALA A 238 -15.34 -18.55 -4.59
C ALA A 238 -15.35 -17.21 -3.81
N LEU A 239 -15.18 -17.27 -2.48
CA LEU A 239 -15.10 -16.09 -1.62
C LEU A 239 -13.68 -15.51 -1.49
N ALA A 240 -12.65 -16.12 -2.09
CA ALA A 240 -11.27 -15.65 -1.97
C ALA A 240 -11.10 -14.29 -2.66
N GLY A 241 -10.77 -13.25 -1.88
CA GLY A 241 -10.73 -11.86 -2.31
C GLY A 241 -11.94 -11.04 -1.84
N THR A 242 -12.96 -11.67 -1.26
CA THR A 242 -14.09 -10.96 -0.68
C THR A 242 -13.76 -10.42 0.71
N VAL A 243 -14.21 -9.20 1.00
CA VAL A 243 -14.16 -8.60 2.34
C VAL A 243 -15.50 -8.81 3.02
N VAL A 244 -15.45 -9.44 4.19
CA VAL A 244 -16.62 -9.83 4.97
C VAL A 244 -16.52 -9.28 6.38
N LEU A 245 -17.65 -9.08 7.05
CA LEU A 245 -17.68 -8.82 8.48
C LEU A 245 -17.63 -10.13 9.26
N VAL A 246 -16.67 -10.26 10.17
CA VAL A 246 -16.48 -11.42 11.03
C VAL A 246 -16.55 -11.01 12.49
N GLU A 247 -17.17 -11.83 13.34
CA GLU A 247 -17.11 -11.64 14.78
C GLU A 247 -15.77 -12.13 15.32
N VAL A 248 -15.00 -11.23 15.92
CA VAL A 248 -13.71 -11.55 16.55
C VAL A 248 -13.81 -11.32 18.05
N ALA A 249 -13.40 -12.32 18.84
CA ALA A 249 -13.30 -12.18 20.28
C ALA A 249 -12.22 -11.15 20.67
N PHE A 250 -12.43 -10.40 21.75
CA PHE A 250 -11.40 -9.49 22.26
C PHE A 250 -10.22 -10.26 22.86
N ASP A 251 -9.00 -9.92 22.45
CA ASP A 251 -7.77 -10.41 23.09
C ASP A 251 -7.54 -9.78 24.48
N ALA A 252 -8.19 -8.66 24.78
CA ALA A 252 -8.13 -7.96 26.06
C ALA A 252 -9.49 -7.34 26.42
N VAL A 253 -9.93 -7.54 27.66
CA VAL A 253 -11.16 -6.94 28.20
C VAL A 253 -10.99 -5.43 28.25
N ASP A 254 -11.85 -4.71 27.53
CA ASP A 254 -11.92 -3.25 27.62
C ASP A 254 -12.42 -2.85 29.02
N PRO A 255 -11.63 -2.13 29.83
CA PRO A 255 -12.06 -1.72 31.17
C PRO A 255 -13.24 -0.73 31.14
N GLU A 256 -13.50 -0.05 30.02
CA GLU A 256 -14.67 0.83 29.86
C GLU A 256 -15.92 0.06 29.41
N MET A 257 -15.76 -1.12 28.79
CA MET A 257 -16.85 -1.99 28.34
C MET A 257 -16.57 -3.48 28.60
N PRO A 258 -16.54 -3.93 29.87
CA PRO A 258 -16.12 -5.29 30.24
C PRO A 258 -17.08 -6.40 29.77
N GLU A 259 -18.30 -6.05 29.35
CA GLU A 259 -19.33 -6.99 28.91
C GLU A 259 -19.24 -7.35 27.42
N VAL A 260 -18.57 -6.52 26.59
CA VAL A 260 -18.47 -6.75 25.15
C VAL A 260 -17.30 -7.69 24.88
N ARG A 261 -17.61 -8.98 24.62
CA ARG A 261 -16.60 -10.04 24.40
C ARG A 261 -16.26 -10.30 22.94
N THR A 262 -17.07 -9.78 22.02
CA THR A 262 -16.87 -9.91 20.57
C THR A 262 -17.10 -8.56 19.88
N LYS A 263 -16.37 -8.31 18.79
CA LYS A 263 -16.60 -7.16 17.92
C LYS A 263 -16.62 -7.62 16.47
N GLN A 264 -17.61 -7.16 15.71
CA GLN A 264 -17.61 -7.34 14.26
C GLN A 264 -16.48 -6.51 13.64
N ARG A 265 -15.69 -7.16 12.79
CA ARG A 265 -14.56 -6.54 12.11
C ARG A 265 -14.53 -6.96 10.65
N PRO A 266 -14.16 -6.06 9.73
CA PRO A 266 -13.87 -6.45 8.37
C PRO A 266 -12.67 -7.40 8.32
N ALA A 267 -12.73 -8.40 7.45
CA ALA A 267 -11.64 -9.32 7.18
C ALA A 267 -11.64 -9.71 5.70
N LEU A 268 -10.45 -9.84 5.12
CA LEU A 268 -10.26 -10.31 3.75
C LEU A 268 -10.18 -11.84 3.74
N VAL A 269 -11.02 -12.49 2.98
CA VAL A 269 -10.95 -13.94 2.76
C VAL A 269 -9.80 -14.25 1.81
N VAL A 270 -8.87 -15.11 2.24
CA VAL A 270 -7.72 -15.53 1.42
C VAL A 270 -7.87 -16.94 0.87
N ALA A 271 -8.60 -17.82 1.57
CA ALA A 271 -8.96 -19.17 1.13
C ALA A 271 -10.19 -19.64 1.90
N GLY A 272 -10.80 -20.74 1.46
CA GLY A 272 -11.98 -21.29 2.11
C GLY A 272 -12.13 -22.80 1.92
N SER A 273 -12.95 -23.41 2.76
CA SER A 273 -13.45 -24.77 2.65
C SER A 273 -14.99 -24.73 2.73
N ASN A 274 -15.64 -25.90 2.69
CA ASN A 274 -17.10 -25.97 2.79
C ASN A 274 -17.64 -25.49 4.15
N GLU A 275 -16.81 -25.48 5.21
CA GLU A 275 -17.25 -25.18 6.58
C GLU A 275 -16.53 -23.96 7.18
N GLU A 276 -15.37 -23.57 6.63
CA GLU A 276 -14.50 -22.58 7.26
C GLU A 276 -13.81 -21.68 6.24
N LEU A 277 -13.56 -20.44 6.62
CA LEU A 277 -12.79 -19.48 5.85
C LEU A 277 -11.49 -19.15 6.54
N LEU A 278 -10.42 -19.07 5.75
CA LEU A 278 -9.15 -18.50 6.19
C LEU A 278 -9.17 -17.01 5.83
N VAL A 279 -9.13 -16.17 6.84
CA VAL A 279 -9.25 -14.71 6.69
C VAL A 279 -8.05 -13.98 7.27
N ARG A 280 -7.77 -12.79 6.74
CA ARG A 280 -6.83 -11.81 7.28
C ARG A 280 -7.62 -10.63 7.85
N PRO A 281 -7.55 -10.34 9.16
CA PRO A 281 -8.30 -9.25 9.76
C PRO A 281 -7.86 -7.87 9.26
N ILE A 282 -8.82 -6.94 9.21
CA ILE A 282 -8.60 -5.54 8.82
C ILE A 282 -8.80 -4.64 10.05
N TYR A 283 -7.86 -3.73 10.29
CA TYR A 283 -7.84 -2.82 11.43
C TYR A 283 -7.75 -1.36 10.99
N SER A 284 -8.36 -0.44 11.72
CA SER A 284 -8.21 1.01 11.50
C SER A 284 -6.89 1.59 12.05
N SER A 285 -6.07 0.77 12.72
CA SER A 285 -4.81 1.20 13.33
C SER A 285 -3.58 0.53 12.71
N PRO A 286 -2.51 1.29 12.44
CA PRO A 286 -1.27 0.73 11.90
C PRO A 286 -0.54 -0.12 12.96
N ALA A 287 0.13 -1.18 12.52
CA ALA A 287 1.08 -1.96 13.32
C ALA A 287 2.17 -2.55 12.40
N ASN A 288 3.27 -3.02 12.99
CA ASN A 288 4.43 -3.52 12.22
C ASN A 288 4.13 -4.76 11.36
N THR A 289 3.07 -5.51 11.67
CA THR A 289 2.61 -6.70 10.94
C THR A 289 1.51 -6.38 9.93
N ARG A 290 1.15 -5.11 9.76
CA ARG A 290 0.00 -4.69 8.97
C ARG A 290 0.42 -3.88 7.77
N VAL A 291 -0.19 -4.18 6.63
CA VAL A 291 -0.02 -3.45 5.37
C VAL A 291 -1.22 -2.55 5.13
N LEU A 292 -1.01 -1.41 4.46
CA LEU A 292 -2.12 -0.51 4.13
C LEU A 292 -3.11 -1.23 3.22
N PHE A 293 -4.38 -1.27 3.64
CA PHE A 293 -5.46 -1.84 2.87
C PHE A 293 -6.11 -0.75 2.02
N SER A 294 -5.48 -0.44 0.89
CA SER A 294 -5.89 0.62 -0.05
C SER A 294 -7.38 0.62 -0.46
N PRO A 295 -8.08 -0.53 -0.60
CA PRO A 295 -9.49 -0.54 -1.04
C PRO A 295 -10.50 -0.06 0.00
N TRP A 296 -10.06 0.35 1.20
CA TRP A 296 -10.92 0.63 2.35
C TRP A 296 -12.08 1.59 2.04
N ARG A 297 -11.81 2.70 1.36
CA ARG A 297 -12.82 3.72 1.02
C ARG A 297 -13.83 3.22 -0.01
N ARG A 298 -13.35 2.50 -1.04
CA ARG A 298 -14.21 1.88 -2.08
C ARG A 298 -15.15 0.82 -1.51
N LEU A 299 -14.70 0.10 -0.48
CA LEU A 299 -15.48 -0.92 0.22
C LEU A 299 -16.29 -0.35 1.40
N GLY A 300 -16.44 0.98 1.48
CA GLY A 300 -17.30 1.64 2.46
C GLY A 300 -16.79 1.58 3.90
N LEU A 301 -15.47 1.43 4.12
CA LEU A 301 -14.88 1.56 5.45
C LEU A 301 -14.68 3.05 5.79
N ASP A 302 -14.94 3.44 7.04
CA ASP A 302 -14.92 4.85 7.46
C ASP A 302 -13.51 5.44 7.62
N HIS A 303 -12.50 4.58 7.77
CA HIS A 303 -11.14 4.97 8.13
C HIS A 303 -10.08 4.21 7.34
N HIS A 304 -8.90 4.82 7.21
CA HIS A 304 -7.70 4.15 6.72
C HIS A 304 -7.53 2.81 7.41
N SER A 305 -7.55 1.76 6.61
CA SER A 305 -7.56 0.40 7.11
C SER A 305 -6.26 -0.32 6.76
N TYR A 306 -5.91 -1.30 7.58
CA TYR A 306 -4.66 -2.04 7.48
C TYR A 306 -4.94 -3.53 7.61
N LEU A 307 -4.43 -4.32 6.68
CA LEU A 307 -4.57 -5.77 6.65
C LEU A 307 -3.45 -6.40 7.46
N ASP A 308 -3.78 -7.22 8.47
CA ASP A 308 -2.79 -7.88 9.33
C ASP A 308 -2.25 -9.16 8.70
N ASP A 309 -0.95 -9.45 8.86
CA ASP A 309 -0.30 -10.69 8.39
C ASP A 309 -0.79 -11.93 9.15
N VAL A 310 -1.42 -11.74 10.31
CA VAL A 310 -2.06 -12.82 11.06
C VAL A 310 -3.23 -13.41 10.28
N ARG A 311 -3.30 -14.75 10.26
CA ARG A 311 -4.35 -15.52 9.62
C ARG A 311 -5.26 -16.10 10.69
N VAL A 312 -6.56 -15.96 10.50
CA VAL A 312 -7.59 -16.43 11.43
C VAL A 312 -8.54 -17.35 10.68
N VAL A 313 -8.95 -18.44 11.32
CA VAL A 313 -9.98 -19.33 10.80
C VAL A 313 -11.30 -18.92 11.40
N VAL A 314 -12.30 -18.70 10.56
CA VAL A 314 -13.68 -18.39 10.95
C VAL A 314 -14.62 -19.43 10.34
N LYS A 315 -15.75 -19.73 10.98
CA LYS A 315 -16.73 -20.63 10.41
C LYS A 315 -17.50 -19.91 9.30
N LEU A 316 -17.80 -20.63 8.23
CA LEU A 316 -18.53 -20.06 7.10
C LEU A 316 -19.94 -19.59 7.50
N ASP A 317 -20.59 -20.30 8.42
CA ASP A 317 -21.92 -19.97 8.94
C ASP A 317 -21.96 -18.61 9.65
N ASP A 318 -20.87 -18.23 10.34
CA ASP A 318 -20.76 -16.94 11.04
C ASP A 318 -20.63 -15.77 10.04
N VAL A 319 -20.22 -16.07 8.80
CA VAL A 319 -20.01 -15.10 7.72
C VAL A 319 -21.21 -15.01 6.79
N ALA A 320 -21.86 -16.14 6.50
CA ALA A 320 -23.01 -16.22 5.58
C ALA A 320 -24.21 -15.38 6.06
N ALA A 321 -24.28 -15.09 7.36
CA ALA A 321 -25.32 -14.22 7.94
C ALA A 321 -24.99 -12.71 7.88
N GLY A 322 -23.75 -12.33 7.58
CA GLY A 322 -23.29 -10.94 7.58
C GLY A 322 -23.26 -10.30 6.19
N PRO A 323 -23.27 -8.96 6.09
CA PRO A 323 -23.10 -8.28 4.81
C PRO A 323 -21.68 -8.45 4.29
N SER A 324 -21.56 -8.84 3.02
CA SER A 324 -20.31 -8.72 2.26
C SER A 324 -20.08 -7.25 1.90
N LEU A 325 -18.89 -6.73 2.18
CA LEU A 325 -18.51 -5.34 1.87
C LEU A 325 -18.03 -5.19 0.42
N GLY A 326 -17.81 -6.30 -0.28
CA GLY A 326 -17.38 -6.34 -1.68
C GLY A 326 -16.12 -7.18 -1.89
N THR A 327 -15.61 -7.16 -3.12
CA THR A 327 -14.44 -7.95 -3.54
C THR A 327 -13.30 -7.04 -3.94
N VAL A 328 -12.06 -7.44 -3.63
CA VAL A 328 -10.85 -6.74 -4.09
C VAL A 328 -10.57 -7.05 -5.57
N SER A 329 -10.10 -6.06 -6.32
CA SER A 329 -9.66 -6.27 -7.71
C SER A 329 -8.39 -7.11 -7.77
N VAL A 330 -8.01 -7.55 -8.97
CA VAL A 330 -6.77 -8.31 -9.16
C VAL A 330 -5.53 -7.45 -8.85
N GLU A 331 -5.57 -6.18 -9.23
CA GLU A 331 -4.52 -5.21 -8.95
C GLU A 331 -4.39 -4.96 -7.44
N GLU A 332 -5.52 -4.75 -6.76
CA GLU A 332 -5.55 -4.56 -5.30
C GLU A 332 -5.05 -5.80 -4.56
N TRP A 333 -5.41 -7.00 -5.03
CA TRP A 333 -4.87 -8.24 -4.51
C TRP A 333 -3.35 -8.30 -4.69
N ASN A 334 -2.85 -7.94 -5.87
CA ASN A 334 -1.43 -7.97 -6.18
C ASN A 334 -0.61 -6.95 -5.38
N ASP A 335 -1.21 -5.83 -4.98
CA ASP A 335 -0.59 -4.84 -4.10
C ASP A 335 -0.52 -5.30 -2.64
N LEU A 336 -1.42 -6.19 -2.21
CA LEU A 336 -1.51 -6.68 -0.82
C LEU A 336 -0.58 -7.88 -0.52
N PHE A 337 -0.13 -8.61 -1.54
CA PHE A 337 0.57 -9.89 -1.40
C PHE A 337 1.85 -9.96 -2.21
#